data_AF-A0A839GSZ0-F1
#
_entry.id   AF-A0A839GSZ0-F1
#
_cell.length_a   1.000
_cell.length_b   1.000
_cell.length_c   1.000
_cell.angle_alpha   90.00
_cell.angle_beta   90.00
_cell.angle_gamma   90.00
#
_symmetry.space_group_name_H-M   'P 1'
#
loop_
_entity.id
_entity.type
_entity.pdbx_description
1 polymer ?
#
loop_
_entity_poly.entity_id
_entity_poly.type
_entity_poly.pdbx_seq_one_letter_code
_entity_poly.pdbx_strand_id
1 'polypeptide(L)' 'MFAKPITIGEDVWIGGGAIICPGVTIGDRTVIGAGSVVTKDIPSDIFAAGNPCRVVRGLEG' A
#
# COMPACT_ATOMS: atom_id res chain seq x y z
N MET A 1 -1.81 5.85 -24.50
CA MET A 1 -1.31 5.11 -23.32
C MET A 1 -1.99 5.72 -22.11
N PHE A 2 -2.95 5.04 -21.49
CA PHE A 2 -3.64 5.58 -20.32
C PHE A 2 -2.97 5.06 -19.05
N ALA A 3 -2.64 5.97 -18.13
CA ALA A 3 -2.22 5.58 -16.79
C ALA A 3 -3.37 4.81 -16.12
N LYS A 4 -3.05 3.73 -15.40
CA LYS A 4 -4.04 3.01 -14.59
C LYS A 4 -4.24 3.79 -13.28
N PRO A 5 -5.50 4.03 -12.85
CA PRO A 5 -5.77 4.76 -11.62
C PRO A 5 -5.19 4.02 -10.41
N ILE A 6 -4.86 4.79 -9.37
CA ILE A 6 -4.47 4.26 -8.06
C ILE A 6 -5.62 4.60 -7.11
N THR A 7 -6.00 3.63 -6.27
CA THR A 7 -7.03 3.80 -5.25
C THR A 7 -6.39 3.69 -3.88
N ILE A 8 -6.62 4.68 -3.02
CA ILE A 8 -6.19 4.69 -1.62
C ILE A 8 -7.46 4.75 -0.78
N GLY A 9 -7.66 3.77 0.10
CA GLY A 9 -8.78 3.71 1.03
C GLY A 9 -8.69 4.72 2.16
N GLU A 10 -9.65 4.63 3.08
CA GLU A 10 -9.74 5.50 4.24
C GLU A 10 -8.71 5.13 5.32
N ASP A 11 -8.24 6.10 6.10
CA ASP A 11 -7.29 5.90 7.22
C ASP A 11 -5.97 5.18 6.85
N VAL A 12 -5.52 5.30 5.60
CA VAL A 12 -4.25 4.72 5.14
C VAL A 12 -3.05 5.58 5.57
N TRP A 13 -2.03 4.95 6.13
CA TRP A 13 -0.74 5.61 6.36
C TRP A 13 0.29 5.17 5.31
N ILE A 14 0.75 6.11 4.49
CA ILE A 14 1.87 5.92 3.57
C ILE A 14 3.17 6.47 4.17
N GLY A 15 4.13 5.60 4.46
CA GLY A 15 5.46 5.96 4.94
C GLY A 15 6.25 6.77 3.90
N GLY A 16 7.11 7.68 4.37
CA GLY A 16 7.90 8.56 3.51
C GLY A 16 8.73 7.79 2.47
N GLY A 17 8.76 8.31 1.25
CA GLY A 17 9.52 7.73 0.14
C GLY A 17 8.95 6.41 -0.43
N ALA A 18 7.73 6.01 -0.04
CA ALA A 18 7.05 4.90 -0.69
C ALA A 18 6.65 5.26 -2.14
N ILE A 19 6.69 4.26 -3.02
CA ILE A 19 6.34 4.33 -4.44
C ILE A 19 5.13 3.42 -4.67
N ILE A 20 4.04 3.97 -5.22
CA ILE A 20 2.83 3.21 -5.56
C ILE A 20 2.73 3.09 -7.08
N CYS A 21 2.76 1.86 -7.62
CA CYS A 21 2.69 1.63 -9.05
C CYS A 21 1.27 1.81 -9.62
N PRO A 22 1.12 2.15 -10.91
CA PRO A 22 -0.21 2.33 -11.54
C PRO A 22 -1.10 1.09 -11.44
N GLY A 23 -2.39 1.29 -11.13
CA GLY A 23 -3.38 0.22 -11.06
C GLY A 23 -3.49 -0.47 -9.70
N VAL A 24 -2.76 -0.01 -8.69
CA VAL A 24 -2.80 -0.56 -7.32
C VAL A 24 -3.96 0.02 -6.52
N THR A 25 -4.62 -0.84 -5.75
CA THR A 25 -5.55 -0.48 -4.67
C THR A 25 -4.91 -0.77 -3.31
N ILE A 26 -4.95 0.20 -2.40
CA ILE A 26 -4.60 0.04 -0.98
C ILE A 26 -5.90 0.11 -0.17
N GLY A 27 -6.23 -0.98 0.52
CA GLY A 27 -7.42 -1.06 1.37
C GLY A 27 -7.34 -0.17 2.61
N ASP A 28 -8.49 0.06 3.24
CA ASP A 28 -8.63 0.94 4.40
C ASP A 28 -7.77 0.53 5.60
N ARG A 29 -7.38 1.51 6.43
CA ARG A 29 -6.63 1.33 7.68
C ARG A 29 -5.28 0.62 7.51
N THR A 30 -4.78 0.53 6.28
CA THR A 30 -3.50 -0.13 5.98
C THR A 30 -2.32 0.83 6.13
N VAL A 31 -1.20 0.30 6.62
CA VAL A 31 0.06 1.03 6.80
C VAL A 31 1.10 0.50 5.82
N ILE A 32 1.62 1.38 4.97
CA ILE A 32 2.73 1.12 4.05
C ILE A 32 4.03 1.64 4.69
N GLY A 33 5.01 0.75 4.89
CA GLY A 33 6.32 1.12 5.44
C GLY A 33 7.09 2.10 4.54
N ALA A 34 7.96 2.92 5.14
CA ALA A 34 8.82 3.86 4.41
C ALA A 34 9.69 3.16 3.35
N GLY A 35 9.92 3.82 2.22
CA GLY A 35 10.73 3.29 1.11
C GLY A 35 10.15 2.07 0.37
N SER A 36 8.90 1.70 0.63
CA SER A 36 8.27 0.54 -0.01
C SER A 36 7.95 0.78 -1.49
N VAL A 37 7.99 -0.28 -2.31
CA VAL A 37 7.58 -0.23 -3.72
C VAL A 37 6.37 -1.14 -3.92
N VAL A 38 5.19 -0.55 -3.95
CA VAL A 38 3.90 -1.25 -4.02
C VAL A 38 3.56 -1.55 -5.47
N THR A 39 3.69 -2.82 -5.83
CA THR A 39 3.48 -3.33 -7.21
C THR A 39 2.20 -4.13 -7.38
N LYS A 40 1.47 -4.39 -6.29
CA LYS A 40 0.23 -5.17 -6.22
C LYS A 40 -0.69 -4.59 -5.16
N ASP A 41 -1.98 -4.90 -5.28
CA ASP A 41 -2.98 -4.49 -4.29
C ASP A 41 -2.62 -4.96 -2.88
N ILE A 42 -2.92 -4.11 -1.89
CA ILE A 42 -2.74 -4.40 -0.48
C ILE A 42 -4.12 -4.40 0.18
N PRO A 43 -4.51 -5.47 0.90
CA PRO A 43 -5.80 -5.51 1.57
C PRO A 43 -5.88 -4.51 2.74
N SER A 44 -7.10 -4.28 3.24
CA SER A 44 -7.35 -3.47 4.44
C SER A 44 -6.76 -4.10 5.70
N ASP A 45 -6.54 -3.30 6.74
CA ASP A 45 -6.09 -3.76 8.06
C ASP A 45 -4.74 -4.50 8.06
N ILE A 46 -3.81 -4.05 7.20
CA ILE A 46 -2.49 -4.68 7.03
C ILE A 46 -1.35 -3.70 7.28
N PHE A 47 -0.26 -4.19 7.87
CA PHE A 47 1.06 -3.58 7.72
C PHE A 47 1.82 -4.26 6.57
N ALA A 48 2.17 -3.50 5.54
CA ALA A 48 2.94 -3.98 4.38
C ALA A 48 4.20 -3.13 4.16
N ALA A 49 5.31 -3.75 3.75
CA ALA A 49 6.57 -3.05 3.53
C ALA A 49 7.50 -3.76 2.51
N GLY A 50 8.51 -3.03 2.04
CA GLY A 50 9.64 -3.56 1.26
C GLY A 50 9.60 -3.25 -0.23
N ASN A 51 10.60 -3.75 -0.97
CA ASN A 51 10.70 -3.66 -2.42
C ASN A 51 11.03 -5.05 -3.00
N PRO A 52 10.05 -5.77 -3.60
CA PRO A 52 8.64 -5.38 -3.72
C PRO A 52 7.92 -5.41 -2.38
N CYS A 53 6.93 -4.52 -2.20
CA CYS A 53 6.11 -4.43 -1.00
C CYS A 53 5.30 -5.71 -0.79
N ARG A 54 5.31 -6.26 0.43
CA ARG A 54 4.54 -7.44 0.80
C ARG A 54 3.86 -7.23 2.15
N VAL A 55 2.77 -7.95 2.36
CA VAL A 55 2.13 -8.09 3.67
C VAL A 55 3.16 -8.62 4.67
N VAL A 56 3.36 -7.90 5.76
CA VAL A 56 4.26 -8.30 6.85
C VAL A 56 3.43 -8.91 7.98
N ARG A 57 2.33 -8.26 8.37
CA ARG A 57 1.39 -8.73 9.39
C ARG A 57 0.04 -8.01 9.26
N GLY A 58 -0.99 -8.56 9.91
CA GLY A 58 -2.23 -7.84 10.16
C GLY A 58 -2.07 -6.71 11.18
N LEU A 59 -2.94 -5.72 11.08
CA LEU A 59 -3.19 -4.72 12.09
C LEU A 59 -4.42 -5.19 12.87
N GLU A 60 -4.20 -5.68 14.09
CA GLU A 60 -5.29 -5.87 15.03
C GLU A 60 -5.63 -4.51 15.64
N GLY A 61 -6.92 -4.24 15.79
CA GLY A 61 -7.41 -3.16 16.65
C GLY A 61 -7.22 -3.51 18.12
#